data_AF-A0A085WQZ6-F1
#
_entry.id   AF-A0A085WQZ6-F1
#
_cell.length_a   1.000
_cell.length_b   1.000
_cell.length_c   1.000
_cell.angle_alpha   90.00
_cell.angle_beta   90.00
_cell.angle_gamma   90.00
#
_symmetry.space_group_name_H-M   'P 1'
#
loop_
_entity.id
_entity.type
_entity.pdbx_description
1 polymer ?
#
loop_
_entity_poly.entity_id
_entity_poly.type
_entity_poly.pdbx_seq_one_letter_code
_entity_poly.pdbx_strand_id
1 'polypeptide(L)'
;MFPDSYENAVRLDGPSMAALEVARNEFMPPGVKAVAHDEQMAKCLLRRDIYDVSVLKVNDNLFFVSFSPDFAKCQIDTTGFLLFDAGAIYAIDGKGRVLAVQ
;
A
#
# COMPACT_ATOMS: atom_id res chain seq x y z
N MET A 1 -19.78 19.22 6.26
CA MET A 1 -20.81 18.41 6.98
C MET A 1 -20.09 17.20 7.53
N PHE A 2 -20.23 16.93 8.82
CA PHE A 2 -19.68 15.72 9.46
C PHE A 2 -20.71 14.59 9.34
N PRO A 3 -20.29 13.32 9.29
CA PRO A 3 -21.23 12.21 9.26
C PRO A 3 -21.91 12.04 10.63
N ASP A 4 -23.19 11.68 10.63
CA ASP A 4 -23.95 11.38 11.84
C ASP A 4 -23.71 9.95 12.36
N SER A 5 -23.07 9.09 11.56
CA SER A 5 -22.78 7.69 11.87
C SER A 5 -21.54 7.17 11.13
N TYR A 6 -20.91 6.13 11.69
CA TYR A 6 -19.77 5.40 11.13
C TYR A 6 -20.12 3.93 10.79
N GLU A 7 -21.40 3.60 10.63
CA GLU A 7 -21.86 2.24 10.36
C GLU A 7 -21.17 1.58 9.16
N ASN A 8 -20.93 2.34 8.09
CA ASN A 8 -20.25 1.87 6.88
C ASN A 8 -18.74 2.21 6.85
N ALA A 9 -18.14 2.50 8.00
CA ALA A 9 -16.72 2.83 8.07
C ALA A 9 -15.85 1.57 7.98
N VAL A 10 -14.74 1.68 7.25
CA VAL A 10 -13.64 0.72 7.36
C VAL A 10 -12.95 0.96 8.69
N ARG A 11 -13.06 -0.01 9.61
CA ARG A 11 -12.46 0.09 10.95
C ARG A 11 -11.09 -0.60 10.96
N LEU A 12 -10.05 0.16 11.28
CA LEU A 12 -8.73 -0.36 11.63
C LEU A 12 -8.57 -0.26 13.14
N ASP A 13 -8.20 -1.36 13.79
CA ASP A 13 -7.78 -1.29 15.19
C ASP A 13 -6.41 -0.60 15.30
N GLY A 14 -6.03 -0.17 16.51
CA GLY A 14 -4.78 0.55 16.73
C GLY A 14 -3.55 -0.17 16.18
N PRO A 15 -3.33 -1.47 16.51
CA PRO A 15 -2.22 -2.24 15.96
C PRO A 15 -2.22 -2.37 14.43
N SER A 16 -3.37 -2.62 13.80
CA SER A 16 -3.49 -2.66 12.34
C SER A 16 -3.18 -1.31 11.69
N MET A 17 -3.60 -0.21 12.32
CA MET A 17 -3.26 1.15 11.86
C MET A 17 -1.76 1.42 11.96
N ALA A 18 -1.11 1.03 13.06
CA ALA A 18 0.34 1.17 13.21
C ALA A 18 1.12 0.32 12.19
N ALA A 19 0.70 -0.92 11.94
CA ALA A 19 1.32 -1.78 10.92
C ALA A 19 1.19 -1.18 9.52
N LEU A 20 0.02 -0.63 9.17
CA LEU A 20 -0.22 0.07 7.91
C LEU A 20 0.69 1.30 7.77
N GLU A 21 0.83 2.09 8.83
CA GLU A 21 1.67 3.29 8.81
C GLU A 21 3.14 2.95 8.52
N VAL A 22 3.68 1.94 9.21
CA VAL A 22 5.05 1.46 8.98
C VAL A 22 5.23 0.98 7.54
N ALA A 23 4.36 0.08 7.08
CA ALA A 23 4.46 -0.49 5.75
C ALA A 23 4.33 0.59 4.65
N ARG A 24 3.48 1.60 4.86
CA ARG A 24 3.30 2.70 3.90
C ARG A 24 4.52 3.61 3.81
N ASN A 25 5.17 3.89 4.94
CA ASN A 25 6.37 4.71 4.97
C ASN A 25 7.56 4.01 4.28
N GLU A 26 7.63 2.68 4.38
CA GLU A 26 8.61 1.87 3.67
C GLU A 26 8.30 1.75 2.17
N PHE A 27 7.03 1.52 1.82
CA PHE A 27 6.59 1.33 0.43
C PHE A 27 6.70 2.61 -0.41
N MET A 28 6.39 3.77 0.18
CA MET A 28 6.49 5.07 -0.49
C MET A 28 7.19 6.10 0.40
N PRO A 29 8.53 6.02 0.49
CA PRO A 29 9.28 6.94 1.33
C PRO A 29 9.17 8.36 0.78
N PRO A 30 9.10 9.38 1.65
CA PRO A 30 9.05 10.77 1.20
C PRO A 30 10.29 11.13 0.37
N GLY A 31 10.07 11.80 -0.77
CA GLY A 31 11.14 12.31 -1.63
C GLY A 31 11.74 11.31 -2.61
N VAL A 32 11.23 10.08 -2.68
CA VAL A 32 11.69 9.07 -3.66
C VAL A 32 11.11 9.37 -5.05
N LYS A 33 11.94 9.21 -6.08
CA LYS A 33 11.51 9.20 -7.49
C LYS A 33 11.28 7.75 -7.91
N ALA A 34 10.13 7.44 -8.50
CA ALA A 34 9.91 6.13 -9.07
C ALA A 34 10.85 5.93 -10.26
N VAL A 35 11.48 4.77 -10.32
CA VAL A 35 12.26 4.33 -11.47
C VAL A 35 11.37 3.37 -12.25
N ALA A 36 10.78 3.83 -13.34
CA ALA A 36 10.12 2.96 -14.30
C ALA A 36 10.74 3.20 -15.69
N HIS A 37 10.57 2.22 -16.58
CA HIS A 37 11.05 2.32 -17.96
C HIS A 37 10.36 3.45 -18.74
N ASP A 38 9.14 3.81 -18.32
CA ASP A 38 8.30 4.85 -18.91
C ASP A 38 8.05 5.96 -17.86
N GLU A 39 8.27 7.22 -18.24
CA GLU A 39 8.12 8.38 -17.35
C GLU A 39 6.66 8.59 -16.89
N GLN A 40 5.68 8.31 -17.75
CA GLN A 40 4.26 8.39 -17.43
C GLN A 40 3.86 7.28 -16.45
N MET A 41 4.39 6.06 -16.63
CA MET A 41 4.22 4.98 -15.66
C MET A 41 4.88 5.33 -14.32
N ALA A 42 6.11 5.84 -14.33
CA ALA A 42 6.81 6.26 -13.11
C ALA A 42 6.00 7.31 -12.33
N LYS A 43 5.45 8.31 -13.03
CA LYS A 43 4.56 9.32 -12.42
C LYS A 43 3.30 8.68 -11.85
N CYS A 44 2.74 7.68 -12.51
CA CYS A 44 1.59 6.97 -11.97
C CYS A 44 1.94 6.20 -10.69
N LEU A 45 3.02 5.42 -10.68
CA LEU A 45 3.44 4.61 -9.52
C LEU A 45 3.78 5.46 -8.28
N LEU A 46 4.06 6.76 -8.43
CA LEU A 46 4.23 7.68 -7.30
C LEU A 46 2.93 8.14 -6.64
N ARG A 47 1.78 7.88 -7.28
CA ARG A 47 0.48 8.30 -6.77
C ARG A 47 -0.03 7.29 -5.75
N ARG A 48 -0.45 7.77 -4.58
CA ARG A 48 -0.95 6.89 -3.52
C ARG A 48 -2.33 6.31 -3.82
N ASP A 49 -3.15 7.02 -4.57
CA ASP A 49 -4.54 6.66 -4.85
C ASP A 49 -4.68 5.50 -5.84
N ILE A 50 -3.59 5.10 -6.51
CA ILE A 50 -3.60 3.93 -7.38
C ILE A 50 -3.49 2.63 -6.61
N TYR A 51 -3.10 2.65 -5.34
CA TYR A 51 -2.86 1.45 -4.57
C TYR A 51 -4.05 1.12 -3.68
N ASP A 52 -4.59 -0.07 -3.85
CA ASP A 52 -5.47 -0.67 -2.87
C ASP A 52 -4.61 -1.36 -1.79
N VAL A 53 -5.05 -1.24 -0.53
CA VAL A 53 -4.28 -1.72 0.61
C VAL A 53 -5.10 -2.68 1.45
N SER A 54 -4.53 -3.85 1.73
CA SER A 54 -5.12 -4.84 2.63
C SER A 54 -4.25 -5.02 3.86
N VAL A 55 -4.88 -5.07 5.04
CA VAL A 55 -4.21 -5.40 6.31
C VAL A 55 -4.80 -6.69 6.85
N LEU A 56 -3.98 -7.74 6.89
CA LEU A 56 -4.31 -9.00 7.54
C LEU A 56 -3.67 -9.06 8.92
N LYS A 57 -4.49 -9.06 9.97
CA LYS A 57 -4.06 -9.30 11.35
C LYS A 57 -4.10 -10.80 11.64
N VAL A 58 -2.95 -11.46 11.70
CA VAL A 58 -2.88 -12.89 12.06
C VAL A 58 -3.05 -13.06 13.56
N ASN A 59 -2.39 -12.20 14.33
CA ASN A 59 -2.53 -12.04 15.78
C ASN A 59 -1.94 -10.68 16.18
N ASP A 60 -1.93 -10.35 17.48
CA ASP A 60 -1.40 -9.06 17.97
C ASP A 60 0.11 -8.85 17.73
N ASN A 61 0.85 -9.91 17.35
CA ASN A 61 2.28 -9.87 17.12
C ASN A 61 2.67 -10.00 15.64
N LEU A 62 1.73 -10.21 14.72
CA LEU A 62 2.02 -10.41 13.29
C LEU A 62 0.90 -9.88 12.40
N PHE A 63 1.29 -9.00 11.48
CA PHE A 63 0.44 -8.36 10.49
C PHE A 63 1.06 -8.53 9.11
N PHE A 64 0.23 -8.67 8.09
CA PHE A 64 0.63 -8.55 6.70
C PHE A 64 -0.07 -7.36 6.06
N VAL A 65 0.70 -6.46 5.43
CA VAL A 65 0.18 -5.30 4.69
C VAL A 65 0.54 -5.45 3.23
N SER A 66 -0.47 -5.54 2.37
CA SER A 66 -0.30 -5.69 0.92
C SER A 66 -0.70 -4.41 0.21
N PHE A 67 0.16 -3.93 -0.69
CA PHE A 67 -0.11 -2.85 -1.63
C PHE A 67 -0.28 -3.44 -3.03
N SER A 68 -1.44 -3.24 -3.65
CA SER A 68 -1.76 -3.72 -4.98
C SER A 68 -2.11 -2.54 -5.88
N PRO A 69 -1.35 -2.29 -6.97
CA PRO A 69 -1.68 -1.20 -7.90
C PRO A 69 -2.91 -1.55 -8.75
N ASP A 70 -3.86 -0.64 -8.81
CA ASP A 70 -4.93 -0.59 -9.81
C ASP A 70 -4.48 0.25 -11.00
N PHE A 71 -3.93 -0.42 -12.01
CA PHE A 71 -3.42 0.22 -13.21
C PHE A 71 -4.50 0.89 -14.07
N ALA A 72 -5.79 0.56 -13.89
CA ALA A 72 -6.86 1.26 -14.59
C ALA A 72 -6.89 2.76 -14.24
N LYS A 73 -6.42 3.12 -13.03
CA LYS A 73 -6.28 4.51 -12.57
C LYS A 73 -5.11 5.26 -13.22
N CYS A 74 -4.22 4.56 -13.94
CA CYS A 74 -3.10 5.16 -14.64
C CYS A 74 -3.43 5.69 -16.05
N GLN A 75 -4.56 5.28 -16.64
CA GLN A 75 -5.01 5.71 -17.99
C GLN A 75 -3.94 5.55 -19.08
N ILE A 76 -3.10 4.52 -18.95
CA ILE A 76 -2.03 4.16 -19.89
C ILE A 76 -2.28 2.76 -20.41
N ASP A 77 -1.85 2.51 -21.64
CA ASP A 77 -1.90 1.19 -22.23
C ASP A 77 -0.90 0.29 -21.50
N THR A 78 -1.42 -0.62 -20.66
CA THR A 78 -0.61 -1.61 -19.95
C THR A 78 -0.44 -2.90 -20.76
N THR A 79 -0.97 -2.96 -21.98
CA THR A 79 -0.87 -4.14 -22.86
C THR A 79 0.59 -4.37 -23.22
N GLY A 80 1.23 -5.36 -22.58
CA GLY A 80 2.63 -5.74 -22.80
C GLY A 80 3.59 -5.40 -21.67
N PHE A 81 3.14 -4.72 -20.60
CA PHE A 81 3.95 -4.48 -19.42
C PHE A 81 3.71 -5.55 -18.34
N LEU A 82 4.72 -6.38 -18.11
CA LEU A 82 4.75 -7.29 -16.96
C LEU A 82 5.28 -6.53 -15.74
N LEU A 83 4.36 -5.93 -14.97
CA LEU A 83 4.67 -5.17 -13.76
C LEU A 83 4.61 -6.07 -12.53
N PHE A 84 5.49 -7.07 -12.47
CA PHE A 84 5.51 -8.03 -11.36
C PHE A 84 5.87 -7.40 -10.01
N ASP A 85 6.64 -6.31 -10.01
CA ASP A 85 7.23 -5.72 -8.79
C ASP A 85 6.63 -4.35 -8.41
N ALA A 86 5.44 -4.01 -8.94
CA ALA A 86 4.83 -2.70 -8.70
C ALA A 86 4.06 -2.61 -7.37
N GLY A 87 3.75 -3.76 -6.76
CA GLY A 87 3.18 -3.88 -5.42
C GLY A 87 4.18 -4.50 -4.44
N ALA A 88 3.76 -4.68 -3.18
CA ALA A 88 4.58 -5.35 -2.17
C ALA A 88 3.71 -5.89 -1.03
N ILE A 89 4.20 -6.92 -0.35
CA ILE A 89 3.64 -7.45 0.90
C ILE A 89 4.67 -7.31 2.01
N TYR A 90 4.31 -6.59 3.08
CA TYR A 90 5.13 -6.41 4.26
C TYR A 90 4.63 -7.29 5.40
N ALA A 91 5.52 -8.06 6.02
CA ALA A 91 5.26 -8.69 7.31
C ALA A 91 5.73 -7.75 8.43
N ILE A 92 4.84 -7.34 9.32
CA ILE A 92 5.10 -6.40 10.41
C ILE A 92 4.82 -7.07 11.75
N ASP A 93 5.70 -6.90 12.75
CA ASP A 93 5.45 -7.40 14.10
C ASP A 93 4.59 -6.45 14.95
N GLY A 94 4.15 -6.92 16.12
CA GLY A 94 3.35 -6.11 17.07
C GLY A 94 4.07 -4.88 17.66
N LYS A 95 5.36 -4.69 17.35
CA LYS A 95 6.15 -3.51 17.75
C LYS A 95 6.40 -2.56 16.58
N GLY A 96 5.78 -2.81 15.42
CA GLY A 96 5.93 -1.98 14.23
C GLY A 96 7.25 -2.21 13.49
N ARG A 97 7.89 -3.38 13.62
CA ARG A 97 9.12 -3.70 12.88
C ARG A 97 8.80 -4.52 11.64
N VAL A 98 9.42 -4.17 10.51
CA VAL A 98 9.38 -4.99 9.29
C VAL A 98 10.19 -6.27 9.53
N LEU A 99 9.54 -7.42 9.39
CA LEU A 99 10.14 -8.74 9.49
C LEU A 99 10.57 -9.27 8.11
N ALA A 100 9.79 -8.97 7.07
CA ALA A 100 10.04 -9.40 5.70
C ALA A 100 9.27 -8.52 4.70
N VAL A 101 9.73 -8.52 3.44
CA VAL A 101 9.08 -7.91 2.29
C VAL A 101 9.07 -8.91 1.14
N GLN A 102 7.95 -9.00 0.43
CA GLN A 102 7.80 -9.76 -0.81
C GLN A 102 7.28 -8.87 -1.93
#